data_AF-A0A2M8L4R7-F1
#
_entry.id   AF-A0A2M8L4R7-F1
#
_cell.length_a   1.000
_cell.length_b   1.000
_cell.length_c   1.000
_cell.angle_alpha   90.00
_cell.angle_beta   90.00
_cell.angle_gamma   90.00
#
_symmetry.space_group_name_H-M   'P 1'
#
loop_
_entity.id
_entity.type
_entity.pdbx_description
1 polymer ?
#
loop_
_entity_poly.entity_id
_entity_poly.type
_entity_poly.pdbx_seq_one_letter_code
_entity_poly.pdbx_strand_id
1 'polypeptide(L)'
;MATSLAVIAHESPQEIGDFGVLVHGGLSQKKALVFNFCSALVAILGAIFVLSFGAKISGFPQMLVPFTAGGFIYIAGSDLIPELHKEVNLKKSLVQLLGLLLGIGIMLGLKFLG
;
A
#
# COMPACT_ATOMS: atom_id res chain seq x y z
N MET A 1 -2.87 -17.61 -9.87
CA MET A 1 -3.36 -16.54 -10.78
C MET A 1 -4.19 -15.51 -10.03
N ALA A 2 -5.21 -15.93 -9.26
CA ALA A 2 -6.01 -15.02 -8.43
C ALA A 2 -5.16 -14.18 -7.46
N THR A 3 -4.18 -14.77 -6.77
CA THR A 3 -3.23 -14.04 -5.90
C THR A 3 -2.38 -13.01 -6.64
N SER A 4 -1.84 -13.34 -7.81
CA SER A 4 -1.06 -12.40 -8.62
C SER A 4 -1.90 -11.25 -9.15
N LEU A 5 -3.14 -11.52 -9.61
CA LEU A 5 -4.09 -10.49 -10.02
C LEU A 5 -4.50 -9.58 -8.86
N ALA A 6 -4.75 -10.16 -7.68
CA ALA A 6 -5.07 -9.40 -6.48
C ALA A 6 -3.89 -8.50 -6.03
N VAL A 7 -2.65 -8.96 -6.19
CA VAL A 7 -1.45 -8.14 -5.92
C VAL A 7 -1.37 -6.96 -6.88
N ILE A 8 -1.44 -7.20 -8.19
CA ILE A 8 -1.39 -6.12 -9.18
C ILE A 8 -2.50 -5.08 -8.97
N ALA A 9 -3.71 -5.54 -8.64
CA ALA A 9 -4.87 -4.69 -8.45
C ALA A 9 -4.75 -3.73 -7.25
N HIS A 10 -3.96 -4.07 -6.21
CA HIS A 10 -3.75 -3.18 -5.06
C HIS A 10 -2.43 -2.42 -5.11
N GLU A 11 -1.40 -3.00 -5.72
CA GLU A 11 -0.10 -2.34 -5.91
C GLU A 11 -0.20 -1.16 -6.89
N SER A 12 -1.00 -1.27 -7.96
CA SER A 12 -1.12 -0.17 -8.93
C SER A 12 -1.73 1.11 -8.33
N PRO A 13 -2.85 1.06 -7.57
CA PRO A 13 -3.34 2.22 -6.82
C PRO A 13 -2.36 2.73 -5.77
N GLN A 14 -1.66 1.81 -5.07
CA GLN A 14 -0.71 2.15 -4.02
C GLN A 14 0.47 2.95 -4.57
N GLU A 15 1.11 2.47 -5.63
CA GLU A 15 2.23 3.14 -6.28
C GLU A 15 1.84 4.52 -6.85
N ILE A 16 0.62 4.68 -7.36
CA ILE A 16 0.08 5.98 -7.80
C ILE A 16 -0.12 6.91 -6.60
N GLY A 17 -0.60 6.38 -5.47
CA GLY A 17 -0.74 7.10 -4.21
C GLY A 17 0.60 7.60 -3.68
N ASP A 18 1.59 6.71 -3.58
CA ASP A 18 2.94 7.02 -3.09
C ASP A 18 3.62 8.08 -3.97
N PHE A 19 3.49 7.96 -5.30
CA PHE A 19 3.93 8.99 -6.22
C PHE A 19 3.23 10.34 -5.95
N GLY A 20 1.92 10.32 -5.74
CA GLY A 20 1.13 11.51 -5.42
C GLY A 20 1.57 12.18 -4.11
N VAL A 21 1.85 11.38 -3.08
CA VAL A 21 2.37 11.85 -1.78
C VAL A 21 3.76 12.47 -1.94
N LEU A 22 4.67 11.85 -2.69
CA LEU A 22 6.00 12.39 -2.93
C LEU A 22 5.95 13.74 -3.67
N VAL A 23 5.08 13.86 -4.68
CA VAL A 23 4.88 15.12 -5.40
C VAL A 23 4.28 16.20 -4.49
N HIS A 24 3.27 15.86 -3.66
CA HIS A 24 2.70 16.79 -2.67
C HIS A 24 3.71 17.18 -1.58
N GLY A 25 4.64 16.28 -1.24
CA GLY A 25 5.77 16.54 -0.35
C GLY A 25 6.85 17.44 -0.92
N GLY A 26 6.68 17.94 -2.16
CA GLY A 26 7.57 18.93 -2.78
C GLY A 26 8.61 18.35 -3.73
N LEU A 27 8.59 17.05 -4.03
CA LEU A 27 9.47 16.48 -5.05
C LEU A 27 8.96 16.82 -6.46
N SER A 28 9.89 17.06 -7.39
CA SER A 28 9.53 17.15 -8.80
C SER A 28 9.07 15.78 -9.32
N GLN A 29 8.16 15.77 -10.30
CA GLN A 29 7.58 14.54 -10.88
C GLN A 29 8.65 13.49 -11.25
N LYS A 30 9.76 13.91 -11.87
CA LYS A 30 10.85 12.99 -12.22
C LYS A 30 11.52 12.37 -11.00
N LYS A 31 11.74 13.16 -9.94
CA LYS A 31 12.34 12.66 -8.69
C LYS A 31 11.37 11.72 -7.96
N ALA A 32 10.10 12.11 -7.85
CA ALA A 32 9.07 11.28 -7.24
C ALA A 32 8.97 9.90 -7.93
N LEU A 33 8.98 9.88 -9.27
CA LEU A 33 8.93 8.64 -10.04
C LEU A 33 10.15 7.74 -9.78
N VAL A 34 11.36 8.31 -9.78
CA VAL A 34 12.58 7.54 -9.50
C VAL A 34 12.60 7.02 -8.07
N PHE A 35 12.19 7.82 -7.10
CA PHE A 35 12.11 7.38 -5.70
C PHE A 35 11.09 6.25 -5.50
N ASN A 36 9.90 6.38 -6.11
CA ASN A 36 8.86 5.36 -6.07
C ASN A 36 9.38 4.04 -6.67
N PHE A 37 10.00 4.12 -7.85
CA PHE A 37 10.60 2.97 -8.51
C PHE A 37 11.73 2.32 -7.68
N CYS A 38 12.63 3.12 -7.10
CA CYS A 38 13.69 2.60 -6.23
C CYS A 38 13.12 1.94 -4.97
N SER A 39 12.03 2.47 -4.40
CA SER A 39 11.31 1.85 -3.29
C SER A 39 10.77 0.48 -3.68
N ALA A 40 10.12 0.37 -4.85
CA ALA A 40 9.58 -0.89 -5.36
C ALA A 40 10.65 -1.98 -5.56
N LEU A 41 11.91 -1.61 -5.87
CA LEU A 41 13.02 -2.56 -5.96
C LEU A 41 13.33 -3.24 -4.60
N VAL A 42 13.04 -2.60 -3.48
CA VAL A 42 13.19 -3.19 -2.14
C VAL A 42 12.26 -4.39 -1.96
N ALA A 43 11.06 -4.37 -2.57
CA ALA A 43 10.15 -5.51 -2.54
C ALA A 43 10.76 -6.74 -3.23
N ILE A 44 11.47 -6.55 -4.34
CA ILE A 44 12.19 -7.63 -5.04
C ILE A 44 13.30 -8.21 -4.15
N LEU A 45 14.08 -7.35 -3.47
CA LEU A 45 15.10 -7.79 -2.53
C LEU A 45 14.50 -8.60 -1.37
N GLY A 46 13.37 -8.14 -0.82
CA GLY A 46 12.62 -8.85 0.21
C GLY A 46 12.12 -10.22 -0.27
N ALA A 47 11.61 -10.30 -1.50
CA ALA A 47 11.17 -11.56 -2.09
C ALA A 47 12.33 -12.55 -2.27
N ILE A 48 13.47 -12.10 -2.80
CA ILE A 48 14.69 -12.93 -2.94
C ILE A 48 15.14 -13.44 -1.57
N PHE A 49 15.14 -12.56 -0.55
CA PHE A 49 15.52 -12.92 0.81
C PHE A 49 14.60 -14.00 1.40
N VAL A 50 13.28 -13.82 1.32
CA VAL A 50 12.30 -14.78 1.83
C VAL A 50 12.38 -16.11 1.08
N LEU A 51 12.54 -16.10 -0.24
CA LEU A 51 12.67 -17.33 -1.03
C LEU A 51 13.97 -18.09 -0.74
N SER A 52 15.06 -17.38 -0.45
CA SER A 52 16.38 -18.00 -0.21
C SER A 52 16.57 -18.50 1.24
N PHE A 53 15.97 -17.81 2.21
CA PHE A 53 16.22 -18.06 3.64
C PHE A 53 14.95 -18.34 4.46
N GLY A 54 13.78 -17.95 3.98
CA GLY A 54 12.52 -18.09 4.73
C GLY A 54 12.15 -19.54 5.05
N ALA A 55 12.54 -20.51 4.22
CA ALA A 55 12.34 -21.93 4.49
C ALA A 55 13.29 -22.49 5.57
N LYS A 56 14.40 -21.81 5.86
CA LYS A 56 15.39 -22.24 6.86
C LYS A 56 15.00 -21.82 8.28
N ILE A 57 14.07 -20.88 8.42
CA ILE A 57 13.61 -20.33 9.69
C ILE A 57 12.14 -20.70 9.86
N SER A 58 11.84 -21.64 10.77
CA SER A 58 10.47 -22.06 11.04
C SER A 58 9.63 -20.88 11.51
N GLY A 59 8.48 -20.66 10.86
CA GLY A 59 7.55 -19.59 11.24
C GLY A 59 7.91 -18.19 10.74
N PHE A 60 9.00 -18.00 9.99
CA PHE A 60 9.41 -16.67 9.52
C PHE A 60 8.37 -16.02 8.60
N PRO A 61 7.80 -16.69 7.58
CA PRO A 61 6.72 -16.11 6.77
C PRO A 61 5.48 -15.73 7.59
N GLN A 62 5.14 -16.52 8.62
CA GLN A 62 3.98 -16.30 9.49
C GLN A 62 4.18 -15.09 10.40
N MET A 63 5.43 -14.76 10.76
CA MET A 63 5.77 -13.55 11.52
C MET A 63 5.73 -12.29 10.65
N LEU A 64 6.01 -12.39 9.35
CA LEU A 64 5.99 -11.24 8.45
C LEU A 64 4.58 -10.67 8.26
N VAL A 65 3.55 -11.50 8.26
CA VAL A 65 2.14 -11.07 8.08
C VAL A 65 1.68 -10.05 9.12
N PRO A 66 1.77 -10.32 10.45
CA PRO A 66 1.40 -9.32 11.44
C PRO A 66 2.34 -8.10 11.44
N PHE A 67 3.60 -8.26 11.02
CA PHE A 67 4.53 -7.16 10.90
C PHE A 67 4.12 -6.17 9.79
N THR A 68 3.82 -6.66 8.57
CA THR A 68 3.32 -5.81 7.48
C THR A 68 1.94 -5.24 7.77
N ALA A 69 1.03 -6.03 8.36
CA ALA A 69 -0.29 -5.55 8.77
C ALA A 69 -0.18 -4.41 9.79
N GLY A 70 0.70 -4.54 10.79
CA GLY A 70 0.97 -3.49 11.77
C GLY A 70 1.54 -2.22 11.14
N GLY A 71 2.46 -2.37 10.17
CA GLY A 71 3.01 -1.25 9.40
C GLY A 71 1.95 -0.48 8.62
N PHE A 72 1.04 -1.17 7.92
CA PHE A 72 -0.06 -0.51 7.21
C PHE A 72 -1.06 0.17 8.16
N ILE A 73 -1.36 -0.44 9.30
CA ILE A 73 -2.20 0.20 10.34
C ILE A 73 -1.52 1.47 10.87
N TYR A 74 -0.22 1.42 11.12
CA TYR A 74 0.55 2.57 11.58
C TYR A 74 0.50 3.72 10.56
N ILE A 75 0.81 3.46 9.29
CA ILE A 75 0.77 4.47 8.21
C ILE A 75 -0.64 5.05 8.06
N ALA A 76 -1.67 4.19 8.05
CA ALA A 76 -3.06 4.65 7.98
C ALA A 76 -3.41 5.56 9.17
N GLY A 77 -2.94 5.22 10.38
CA GLY A 77 -3.19 5.99 11.59
C GLY A 77 -2.41 7.31 11.68
N SER A 78 -1.13 7.30 11.31
CA SER A 78 -0.24 8.47 11.43
C SER A 78 -0.36 9.45 10.27
N ASP A 79 -0.71 8.97 9.08
CA ASP A 79 -0.66 9.77 7.85
C ASP A 79 -2.06 9.99 7.27
N LEU A 80 -2.82 8.92 7.03
CA LEU A 80 -4.11 9.02 6.34
C LEU A 80 -5.21 9.65 7.22
N ILE A 81 -5.34 9.23 8.49
CA ILE A 81 -6.37 9.77 9.40
C ILE A 81 -6.17 11.29 9.64
N PRO A 82 -4.96 11.80 9.92
CA PRO A 82 -4.74 13.24 10.06
C PRO A 82 -5.02 14.02 8.77
N GLU A 83 -4.67 13.48 7.61
CA GLU A 83 -4.93 14.14 6.33
C GLU A 83 -6.43 14.27 6.04
N LEU A 84 -7.21 13.23 6.31
CA LEU A 84 -8.68 13.27 6.21
C LEU A 84 -9.31 14.31 7.15
N HIS A 85 -8.71 14.55 8.32
CA HIS A 85 -9.20 15.57 9.27
C HIS A 85 -8.88 17.02 8.84
N LYS A 86 -7.93 17.23 7.93
CA LYS A 86 -7.63 18.58 7.42
C LYS A 86 -8.69 19.10 6.44
N GLU A 87 -9.43 18.20 5.78
CA GLU A 87 -10.49 18.57 4.85
C GLU A 87 -11.79 18.94 5.58
N VAL A 88 -12.04 20.23 5.70
CA VAL A 88 -13.23 20.80 6.37
C VAL A 88 -14.47 20.84 5.49
N ASN A 89 -14.33 20.60 4.18
CA ASN A 89 -15.45 20.65 3.25
C ASN A 89 -16.21 19.33 3.24
N LEU A 90 -17.42 19.32 3.80
CA LEU A 90 -18.28 18.14 3.89
C LEU A 90 -18.44 17.36 2.57
N LYS A 91 -18.54 18.04 1.43
CA LYS A 91 -18.68 17.35 0.13
C LYS A 91 -17.40 16.58 -0.21
N LYS A 92 -16.24 17.17 0.03
CA LYS A 92 -14.94 16.52 -0.21
C LYS A 92 -14.70 15.38 0.77
N SER A 93 -15.01 15.57 2.05
CA SER A 93 -14.88 14.52 3.07
C SER A 93 -15.76 13.32 2.75
N LEU A 94 -16.99 13.54 2.24
CA LEU A 94 -17.85 12.46 1.76
C LEU A 94 -17.25 11.72 0.56
N VAL A 95 -16.67 12.43 -0.41
CA VAL A 95 -15.99 11.79 -1.56
C VAL A 95 -14.80 10.96 -1.10
N GLN A 96 -14.00 11.46 -0.15
CA GLN A 96 -12.88 10.72 0.43
C GLN A 96 -13.35 9.46 1.18
N LEU A 97 -14.42 9.56 1.97
CA LEU A 97 -15.00 8.43 2.69
C LEU A 97 -15.54 7.36 1.72
N LEU A 98 -16.27 7.78 0.67
CA LEU A 98 -16.75 6.87 -0.37
C LEU A 98 -15.60 6.22 -1.13
N GLY A 99 -14.52 6.96 -1.42
CA GLY A 99 -13.31 6.43 -2.03
C GLY A 99 -12.63 5.37 -1.15
N LEU A 100 -12.53 5.62 0.16
CA LEU A 100 -12.00 4.64 1.13
C LEU A 100 -12.86 3.37 1.16
N LEU A 101 -14.18 3.51 1.30
CA LEU A 101 -15.11 2.38 1.32
C LEU A 101 -15.08 1.60 0.01
N LEU A 102 -14.97 2.28 -1.13
CA LEU A 102 -14.82 1.66 -2.43
C LEU A 102 -13.53 0.85 -2.52
N GLY A 103 -12.39 1.41 -2.05
CA GLY A 103 -11.12 0.70 -1.99
C GLY A 103 -11.20 -0.58 -1.13
N ILE A 104 -11.79 -0.48 0.06
CA ILE A 104 -12.06 -1.65 0.92
C ILE A 104 -12.95 -2.67 0.20
N GLY A 105 -14.01 -2.21 -0.48
CA GLY A 105 -14.93 -3.05 -1.23
C GLY A 105 -14.25 -3.79 -2.37
N ILE A 106 -13.36 -3.14 -3.14
CA ILE A 106 -12.58 -3.77 -4.21
C ILE A 106 -11.68 -4.86 -3.62
N MET A 107 -10.98 -4.59 -2.51
CA MET A 107 -10.10 -5.56 -1.85
C MET A 107 -10.87 -6.78 -1.32
N LEU A 108 -12.03 -6.56 -0.71
CA LEU A 108 -12.92 -7.64 -0.28
C LEU A 108 -13.49 -8.42 -1.47
N GLY A 109 -13.86 -7.74 -2.55
CA GLY A 109 -14.37 -8.35 -3.78
C GLY A 109 -13.35 -9.28 -4.43
N LEU A 110 -12.07 -8.87 -4.48
CA LEU A 110 -10.97 -9.68 -5.01
C LEU A 110 -10.78 -10.99 -4.24
N LYS A 111 -11.10 -11.03 -2.93
CA LYS A 111 -11.07 -12.26 -2.13
C LYS A 111 -12.03 -13.32 -2.66
N PHE A 112 -13.17 -12.93 -3.22
CA PHE A 112 -14.16 -13.87 -3.75
C PHE A 112 -13.82 -14.38 -5.17
N LEU A 113 -12.83 -13.77 -5.83
CA LEU A 113 -12.35 -14.17 -7.16
C LEU A 113 -11.27 -15.27 -7.11
N GLY A 114 -10.87 -15.71 -5.91
CA GLY A 114 -9.84 -16.72 -5.66
C GLY A 114 -10.33 -17.90 -4.85
#